data_AF-A0A183KM53-F1
#
_entry.id   AF-A0A183KM53-F1
#
_cell.length_a   1.000
_cell.length_b   1.000
_cell.length_c   1.000
_cell.angle_alpha   90.00
_cell.angle_beta   90.00
_cell.angle_gamma   90.00
#
_symmetry.space_group_name_H-M   'P 1'
#
loop_
_entity.id
_entity.type
_entity.pdbx_description
1 polymer ?
#
loop_
_entity_poly.entity_id
_entity_poly.type
_entity_poly.pdbx_seq_one_letter_code
_entity_poly.pdbx_strand_id
1 'polypeptide(L)'
;MVEKSDVVFACVKPHILLPALKSLSDRLNDKLLVSIAAGITLDQIQQAVPKSTRIIRIMPNTPCLVGVGTAVYAHTSSVTEEDINLISALCSSIFPVFEAIPESLFNAAVGVSGSSPAYVSLFT
;
A
#
# COMPACT_ATOMS: atom_id res chain seq x y z
N MET A 1 1.21 -10.63 -17.15
CA MET A 1 0.40 -10.21 -16.00
C MET A 1 0.18 -8.70 -16.02
N VAL A 2 1.21 -7.87 -15.78
CA VAL A 2 1.08 -6.40 -15.74
C VAL A 2 0.37 -5.78 -16.96
N GLU A 3 0.68 -6.22 -18.18
CA GLU A 3 0.06 -5.70 -19.40
C GLU A 3 -1.47 -5.85 -19.45
N LYS A 4 -2.01 -6.92 -18.85
CA LYS A 4 -3.45 -7.24 -18.86
C LYS A 4 -4.17 -6.84 -17.56
N SER A 5 -3.50 -6.07 -16.70
CA SER A 5 -4.03 -5.67 -15.40
C SER A 5 -4.19 -4.16 -15.32
N ASP A 6 -5.34 -3.69 -14.85
CA ASP A 6 -5.59 -2.27 -14.58
C ASP A 6 -5.04 -1.87 -13.20
N VAL A 7 -5.02 -2.82 -12.27
CA VAL A 7 -4.47 -2.69 -10.91
C VAL A 7 -3.32 -3.68 -10.71
N VAL A 8 -2.20 -3.20 -10.17
CA VAL A 8 -0.99 -3.98 -9.91
C VAL A 8 -0.67 -3.93 -8.42
N PHE A 9 -0.76 -5.06 -7.73
CA PHE A 9 -0.33 -5.17 -6.33
C PHE A 9 1.15 -5.54 -6.25
N ALA A 10 1.97 -4.66 -5.69
CA ALA A 10 3.38 -4.86 -5.45
C ALA A 10 3.64 -5.34 -4.01
N CYS A 11 3.64 -6.66 -3.85
CA CYS A 11 3.79 -7.36 -2.56
C CYS A 11 5.18 -7.99 -2.39
N VAL A 12 6.24 -7.28 -2.74
CA VAL A 12 7.63 -7.75 -2.63
C VAL A 12 8.33 -7.17 -1.41
N LYS A 13 9.46 -7.77 -1.01
CA LYS A 13 10.29 -7.22 0.07
C LYS A 13 10.73 -5.79 -0.26
N PRO A 14 10.82 -4.86 0.71
CA PRO A 14 11.12 -3.44 0.46
C PRO A 14 12.37 -3.19 -0.40
N HIS A 15 13.45 -3.94 -0.17
CA HIS A 15 14.70 -3.80 -0.93
C HIS A 15 14.60 -4.25 -2.40
N ILE A 16 13.56 -5.02 -2.76
CA ILE A 16 13.30 -5.51 -4.12
C ILE A 16 12.35 -4.58 -4.87
N LEU A 17 11.51 -3.82 -4.15
CA LEU A 17 10.42 -3.03 -4.74
C LEU A 17 10.92 -2.04 -5.79
N LEU A 18 11.82 -1.12 -5.43
CA LEU A 18 12.25 -0.06 -6.35
C LEU A 18 12.98 -0.62 -7.60
N PRO A 19 13.92 -1.59 -7.49
CA PRO A 19 14.49 -2.25 -8.65
C PRO A 19 13.43 -2.92 -9.55
N ALA A 20 12.45 -3.61 -8.97
CA ALA A 20 11.40 -4.29 -9.71
C ALA A 20 10.50 -3.28 -10.46
N LEU A 21 10.10 -2.18 -9.81
CA LEU A 21 9.30 -1.13 -10.42
C LEU A 21 10.03 -0.47 -11.59
N LYS A 22 11.32 -0.16 -11.43
CA LYS A 22 12.15 0.38 -12.51
C LYS A 22 12.22 -0.56 -13.71
N SER A 23 12.36 -1.87 -13.48
CA SER A 23 12.39 -2.86 -14.57
C SER A 23 11.05 -3.01 -15.30
N LEU A 24 9.95 -2.55 -14.69
CA LEU A 24 8.59 -2.65 -15.21
C LEU A 24 8.02 -1.29 -15.62
N SER A 25 8.80 -0.20 -15.56
CA SER A 25 8.33 1.18 -15.71
C SER A 25 7.45 1.36 -16.94
N ASP A 26 7.91 0.86 -18.08
CA ASP A 26 7.26 1.07 -19.39
C ASP A 26 5.87 0.44 -19.45
N ARG A 27 5.62 -0.55 -18.59
CA ARG A 27 4.39 -1.34 -18.51
C ARG A 27 3.43 -0.81 -17.45
N LEU A 28 3.80 0.21 -16.68
CA LEU A 28 3.01 0.78 -15.58
C LEU A 28 2.25 2.07 -15.94
N ASN A 29 2.42 2.58 -17.16
CA ASN A 29 1.70 3.75 -17.64
C ASN A 29 0.17 3.61 -17.48
N ASP A 30 -0.45 4.64 -16.92
CA ASP A 30 -1.90 4.77 -16.70
C ASP A 30 -2.53 3.70 -15.77
N LYS A 31 -1.71 2.86 -15.14
CA LYS A 31 -2.16 1.80 -14.21
C LYS A 31 -2.24 2.30 -12.77
N LEU A 32 -3.04 1.61 -11.97
CA LEU A 32 -3.07 1.77 -10.53
C LEU A 32 -2.08 0.80 -9.87
N LEU A 33 -1.05 1.34 -9.25
CA LEU A 33 -0.07 0.59 -8.46
C LEU A 33 -0.44 0.62 -6.98
N VAL A 34 -0.62 -0.54 -6.37
CA VAL A 34 -0.87 -0.70 -4.94
C VAL A 34 0.35 -1.33 -4.28
N SER A 35 1.03 -0.60 -3.40
CA SER A 35 2.22 -1.09 -2.68
C SER A 35 1.91 -1.37 -1.21
N ILE A 36 2.34 -2.53 -0.71
CA ILE A 36 2.29 -2.88 0.72
C ILE A 36 3.69 -2.89 1.38
N ALA A 37 4.72 -2.42 0.68
CA ALA A 37 6.08 -2.48 1.19
C ALA A 37 6.29 -1.49 2.34
N ALA A 38 6.73 -2.01 3.48
CA ALA A 38 7.09 -1.19 4.63
C ALA A 38 8.34 -0.34 4.34
N GLY A 39 8.36 0.89 4.86
CA GLY A 39 9.52 1.78 4.79
C GLY A 39 9.85 2.41 3.44
N ILE A 40 9.03 2.21 2.40
CA ILE A 40 9.20 2.87 1.09
C ILE A 40 8.13 3.96 0.92
N THR A 41 8.55 5.20 0.67
CA THR A 41 7.64 6.36 0.54
C THR A 41 6.96 6.43 -0.83
N LEU A 42 5.84 7.15 -0.92
CA LEU A 42 5.17 7.46 -2.19
C LEU A 42 6.12 8.22 -3.11
N ASP A 43 6.90 9.17 -2.59
CA ASP A 43 7.89 9.90 -3.37
C ASP A 43 8.94 8.96 -3.99
N GLN A 44 9.47 8.00 -3.21
CA GLN A 44 10.40 6.98 -3.72
C GLN A 44 9.77 6.10 -4.81
N ILE A 45 8.50 5.71 -4.63
CA ILE A 45 7.77 4.90 -5.61
C ILE A 45 7.53 5.73 -6.87
N GLN A 46 7.10 6.99 -6.72
CA GLN A 46 6.79 7.90 -7.82
C GLN A 46 8.02 8.23 -8.67
N GLN A 47 9.21 8.27 -8.07
CA GLN A 47 10.48 8.39 -8.80
C GLN A 47 10.88 7.11 -9.56
N ALA A 48 10.31 5.96 -9.22
CA ALA A 48 10.63 4.67 -9.83
C ALA A 48 9.66 4.24 -10.95
N VAL A 49 8.57 4.99 -11.16
CA VAL A 49 7.51 4.66 -12.13
C VAL A 49 7.18 5.87 -13.03
N PRO A 50 6.50 5.67 -14.17
CA PRO A 50 6.03 6.78 -15.00
C PRO A 50 5.10 7.73 -14.23
N LYS A 51 5.12 9.02 -14.59
CA LYS A 51 4.26 10.05 -13.96
C LYS A 51 2.75 9.79 -14.09
N SER A 52 2.33 9.05 -15.11
CA SER A 52 0.93 8.64 -15.31
C SER A 52 0.48 7.51 -14.39
N THR A 53 1.41 6.87 -13.67
CA THR A 53 1.07 5.81 -12.72
C THR A 53 0.37 6.41 -11.51
N ARG A 54 -0.79 5.84 -11.17
CA ARG A 54 -1.57 6.20 -9.99
C ARG A 54 -1.12 5.30 -8.85
N ILE A 55 -0.77 5.85 -7.69
CA ILE A 55 -0.08 5.09 -6.64
C ILE A 55 -0.88 5.16 -5.35
N ILE A 56 -1.20 3.99 -4.80
CA ILE A 56 -1.74 3.81 -3.46
C ILE A 56 -0.74 2.98 -2.66
N ARG A 57 -0.33 3.49 -1.50
CA ARG A 57 0.44 2.75 -0.51
C ARG A 57 -0.50 2.33 0.60
N ILE A 58 -0.53 1.04 0.90
CA ILE A 58 -1.31 0.47 1.99
C ILE A 58 -0.32 -0.07 3.03
N MET A 59 -0.60 0.20 4.30
CA MET A 59 0.10 -0.44 5.41
C MET A 59 -0.87 -1.37 6.14
N PRO A 60 -0.85 -2.68 5.81
CA PRO A 60 -1.60 -3.67 6.58
C PRO A 60 -0.90 -3.95 7.92
N ASN A 61 -1.65 -4.45 8.90
CA ASN A 61 -1.08 -4.98 10.14
C ASN A 61 -1.05 -6.52 10.15
N THR A 62 -0.24 -7.14 11.01
CA THR A 62 -0.09 -8.62 11.02
C THR A 62 -1.40 -9.39 11.29
N PRO A 63 -2.35 -8.88 12.11
CA PRO A 63 -3.67 -9.51 12.30
C PRO A 63 -4.58 -9.62 11.06
N CYS A 64 -4.19 -9.11 9.89
CA CYS A 64 -4.95 -9.28 8.64
C CYS A 64 -5.14 -10.75 8.24
N LEU A 65 -4.23 -11.63 8.66
CA LEU A 65 -4.33 -13.07 8.43
C LEU A 65 -5.52 -13.73 9.17
N VAL A 66 -6.08 -13.06 10.18
CA VAL A 66 -7.21 -13.55 10.98
C VAL A 66 -8.46 -12.65 10.86
N GLY A 67 -8.50 -11.75 9.88
CA GLY A 67 -9.69 -10.94 9.57
C GLY A 67 -10.01 -9.82 10.57
N VAL A 68 -9.12 -9.53 11.52
CA VAL A 68 -9.28 -8.47 12.54
C VAL A 68 -8.27 -7.34 12.33
N GLY A 69 -7.70 -7.27 11.13
CA GLY A 69 -6.61 -6.36 10.82
C GLY A 69 -7.09 -4.95 10.49
N THR A 70 -6.30 -3.95 10.86
CA THR A 70 -6.51 -2.56 10.42
C THR A 70 -5.49 -2.25 9.34
N ALA A 71 -5.91 -1.50 8.34
CA ALA A 71 -5.03 -0.94 7.34
C ALA A 71 -5.23 0.56 7.24
N VAL A 72 -4.12 1.24 7.01
CA VAL A 72 -4.13 2.65 6.63
C VAL A 72 -3.56 2.78 5.23
N TYR A 73 -4.02 3.77 4.49
CA TYR A 73 -3.50 4.04 3.16
C TYR A 73 -3.16 5.51 2.96
N ALA A 74 -2.21 5.77 2.05
CA ALA A 74 -1.92 7.08 1.50
C ALA A 74 -1.78 6.92 -0.01
N HIS A 75 -2.00 8.00 -0.76
CA HIS A 75 -1.98 7.94 -2.21
C HIS A 75 -1.42 9.21 -2.82
N THR A 76 -1.00 9.14 -4.08
CA THR A 76 -0.62 10.31 -4.85
C THR A 76 -1.84 11.11 -5.28
N SER A 77 -1.62 12.38 -5.64
CA SER A 77 -2.69 13.26 -6.15
C SER A 77 -3.29 12.83 -7.49
N SER A 78 -2.64 11.91 -8.21
CA SER A 78 -3.10 11.34 -9.47
C SER A 78 -4.18 10.26 -9.31
N VAL A 79 -4.39 9.75 -8.09
CA VAL A 79 -5.40 8.72 -7.80
C VAL A 79 -6.79 9.33 -7.81
N THR A 80 -7.75 8.67 -8.47
CA THR A 80 -9.12 9.15 -8.60
C THR A 80 -10.03 8.61 -7.49
N GLU A 81 -11.23 9.18 -7.35
CA GLU A 81 -12.21 8.65 -6.39
C GLU A 81 -12.66 7.22 -6.74
N GLU A 82 -12.73 6.88 -8.03
CA GLU A 82 -13.04 5.52 -8.48
C GLU A 82 -11.98 4.52 -8.04
N ASP A 83 -10.70 4.89 -8.09
CA ASP A 83 -9.60 4.06 -7.60
C ASP A 83 -9.71 3.82 -6.09
N ILE A 84 -10.02 4.88 -5.33
CA ILE A 84 -10.19 4.79 -3.87
C ILE A 84 -11.38 3.88 -3.55
N ASN A 85 -12.50 4.04 -4.23
CA ASN A 85 -13.68 3.21 -4.05
C ASN A 85 -13.41 1.74 -4.39
N LEU A 86 -12.69 1.48 -5.48
CA LEU A 86 -12.29 0.14 -5.89
C LEU A 86 -11.39 -0.52 -4.83
N ILE A 87 -10.34 0.16 -4.38
CA ILE A 87 -9.42 -0.39 -3.38
C ILE A 87 -10.11 -0.55 -2.03
N SER A 88 -10.93 0.41 -1.61
CA SER A 88 -11.72 0.31 -0.38
C SER A 88 -12.67 -0.88 -0.41
N ALA A 89 -13.34 -1.15 -1.54
CA ALA A 89 -14.21 -2.31 -1.70
C ALA A 89 -13.44 -3.64 -1.65
N LEU A 90 -12.22 -3.69 -2.20
CA LEU A 90 -11.37 -4.88 -2.11
C LEU A 90 -10.87 -5.10 -0.67
N CYS A 91 -10.43 -4.02 -0.02
CA CYS A 91 -9.84 -4.06 1.31
C CYS A 91 -10.88 -4.27 2.42
N SER A 92 -12.11 -3.79 2.29
CA SER A 92 -13.15 -3.94 3.32
C SER A 92 -13.49 -5.39 3.68
N SER A 93 -13.22 -6.33 2.77
CA SER A 93 -13.37 -7.77 3.02
C SER A 93 -12.29 -8.37 3.95
N ILE A 94 -11.16 -7.68 4.10
CA ILE A 94 -9.95 -8.15 4.82
C ILE A 94 -9.68 -7.28 6.06
N PHE A 95 -9.99 -5.99 5.97
CA PHE A 95 -9.73 -4.99 6.99
C PHE A 95 -11.04 -4.34 7.42
N PRO A 96 -11.53 -4.60 8.65
CA PRO A 96 -12.68 -3.88 9.20
C PRO A 96 -12.47 -2.37 9.29
N VAL A 97 -11.20 -1.92 9.30
CA VAL A 97 -10.82 -0.50 9.29
C VAL A 97 -9.83 -0.28 8.14
N PHE A 98 -10.21 0.57 7.18
CA PHE A 98 -9.39 0.99 6.06
C PHE A 98 -9.49 2.51 5.87
N GLU A 99 -8.51 3.25 6.38
CA GLU A 99 -8.59 4.72 6.45
C GLU A 99 -7.43 5.42 5.75
N ALA A 100 -7.74 6.56 5.13
CA ALA A 100 -6.74 7.45 4.54
C ALA A 100 -6.02 8.22 5.64
N ILE A 101 -4.69 8.25 5.60
CA ILE A 101 -3.87 9.10 6.47
C ILE A 101 -2.86 9.90 5.64
N PRO A 102 -2.43 11.08 6.11
CA PRO A 102 -1.27 11.77 5.54
C PRO A 102 -0.03 10.86 5.55
N GLU A 103 0.76 10.89 4.48
CA GLU A 103 2.00 10.10 4.40
C GLU A 103 2.98 10.45 5.53
N SER A 104 2.99 11.68 6.02
CA SER A 104 3.80 12.08 7.18
C SER A 104 3.51 11.25 8.43
N LEU A 105 2.30 10.69 8.55
CA LEU A 105 1.89 9.85 9.67
C LEU A 105 2.15 8.35 9.42
N PHE A 106 2.60 7.94 8.22
CA PHE A 106 2.81 6.51 7.92
C PHE A 106 3.83 5.85 8.84
N ASN A 107 4.94 6.53 9.17
CA ASN A 107 5.95 5.96 10.06
C ASN A 107 5.40 5.81 11.50
N ALA A 108 4.55 6.74 11.95
CA ALA A 108 3.88 6.65 13.24
C ALA A 108 2.84 5.52 13.24
N ALA A 109 2.04 5.40 12.18
CA ALA A 109 1.06 4.34 12.01
C ALA A 109 1.72 2.94 11.97
N VAL A 110 2.89 2.81 11.33
CA VAL A 110 3.70 1.58 11.38
C VAL A 110 4.16 1.27 12.80
N GLY A 111 4.68 2.25 13.52
CA GLY A 111 5.19 2.08 14.88
C GLY A 111 4.11 1.63 15.86
N VAL A 112 2.90 2.20 15.75
CA VAL A 112 1.76 1.81 16.58
C VAL A 112 1.21 0.45 16.12
N SER A 113 0.83 0.32 14.85
CA SER A 113 0.11 -0.85 14.33
C SER A 113 0.95 -2.14 14.28
N GLY A 114 2.25 -2.03 13.97
CA GLY A 114 3.15 -3.18 13.95
C GLY A 114 3.54 -3.69 15.34
N SER A 115 3.57 -2.81 16.35
CA SER A 115 3.98 -3.14 17.71
C SER A 115 2.80 -3.51 18.63
N SER A 116 1.58 -3.07 18.30
CA SER A 116 0.39 -3.32 19.12
C SER A 116 0.14 -4.82 19.39
N PRO A 117 0.20 -5.74 18.41
CA PRO A 117 0.01 -7.17 18.69
C PRO A 117 1.10 -7.75 19.62
N ALA A 118 2.34 -7.27 19.50
CA ALA A 118 3.45 -7.68 20.35
C ALA A 118 3.28 -7.17 21.79
N TYR A 119 2.79 -5.93 21.96
CA TYR A 119 2.46 -5.39 23.27
C TYR A 119 1.28 -6.11 23.91
N VAL A 120 0.20 -6.38 23.17
CA VAL A 120 -0.96 -7.13 23.71
C VAL A 120 -0.58 -8.57 24.07
N SER A 121 0.32 -9.20 23.30
CA SER A 121 0.84 -10.54 23.61
C SER A 121 1.72 -10.59 24.87
N LEU A 122 2.23 -9.47 25.37
CA LEU A 122 2.96 -9.42 26.65
C LEU A 122 2.03 -9.35 27.86
N PHE A 123 0.74 -9.05 27.65
CA PHE A 123 -0.29 -8.97 28.71
C PHE A 123 -1.30 -10.13 28.65
N THR A 124 -1.01 -11.19 27.89
CA THR A 124 -1.76 -12.47 27.90
C THR A 124 -0.81 -13.59 28.32
#